data_AF-A0A948B4B8-F1
#
_entry.id   AF-A0A948B4B8-F1
#
_cell.length_a   1.000
_cell.length_b   1.000
_cell.length_c   1.000
_cell.angle_alpha   90.00
_cell.angle_beta   90.00
_cell.angle_gamma   90.00
#
_symmetry.space_group_name_H-M   'P 1'
#
loop_
_entity.id
_entity.type
_entity.pdbx_description
1 polymer ?
#
loop_
_entity_poly.entity_id
_entity_poly.type
_entity_poly.pdbx_seq_one_letter_code
_entity_poly.pdbx_strand_id
1 'polypeptide(L)'
;MAIRFQQTSSSAKLVIVALLFLVSYLLFTLTSSVYKSHQLDVHISNFEAENARIEEEIRTKSDELGYYNSDAYIEKIAKQNLGLVNPGEEVIIIPNDILDVESSYGDNVGTVSGSNSYESLNNPQRWWKFFFDTKR
;
A
#
# COMPACT_ATOMS: atom_id res chain seq x y z
N MET A 1 9.50 -29.56 74.56
CA MET A 1 10.39 -28.46 74.14
C MET A 1 9.49 -27.29 73.74
N ALA A 2 9.19 -26.39 74.67
CA ALA A 2 8.24 -25.31 74.43
C ALA A 2 8.96 -24.12 73.78
N ILE A 3 8.63 -23.83 72.52
CA ILE A 3 9.14 -22.65 71.81
C ILE A 3 8.48 -21.43 72.46
N ARG A 4 9.24 -20.72 73.30
CA ARG A 4 8.79 -19.46 73.89
C ARG A 4 9.03 -18.36 72.86
N PHE A 5 7.95 -17.93 72.22
CA PHE A 5 7.97 -16.74 71.38
C PHE A 5 8.25 -15.53 72.29
N GLN A 6 9.47 -15.01 72.23
CA GLN A 6 9.88 -13.90 73.07
C GLN A 6 9.03 -12.66 72.77
N GLN A 7 8.64 -11.99 73.83
CA GLN A 7 7.86 -10.76 73.83
C GLN A 7 8.57 -9.70 72.97
N THR A 8 8.02 -9.41 71.78
CA THR A 8 8.61 -8.46 70.85
C THR A 8 8.66 -7.07 71.50
N SER A 9 9.87 -6.58 71.77
CA SER A 9 10.08 -5.20 72.24
C SER A 9 9.42 -4.21 71.27
N SER A 10 8.82 -3.13 71.78
CA SER A 10 8.18 -2.09 70.95
C SER A 10 9.12 -1.53 69.87
N SER A 11 10.43 -1.55 70.10
CA SER A 11 11.46 -1.19 69.12
C SER A 11 11.53 -2.16 67.93
N ALA A 12 11.35 -3.47 68.14
CA ALA A 12 11.34 -4.45 67.05
C ALA A 12 10.13 -4.27 66.13
N LYS A 13 8.97 -3.89 66.70
CA LYS A 13 7.76 -3.56 65.92
C LYS A 13 7.98 -2.34 65.03
N LEU A 14 8.65 -1.29 65.55
CA LEU A 14 8.99 -0.10 64.77
C LEU A 14 9.94 -0.41 63.61
N VAL A 15 10.96 -1.25 63.85
CA VAL A 15 11.90 -1.66 62.80
C VAL A 15 11.19 -2.45 61.69
N ILE A 16 10.27 -3.36 62.04
CA ILE A 16 9.49 -4.13 61.07
C ILE A 16 8.60 -3.19 60.23
N VAL A 17 7.93 -2.22 60.85
CA VAL A 17 7.11 -1.23 60.13
C VAL A 17 7.97 -0.39 59.19
N ALA A 18 9.14 0.08 59.65
CA ALA A 18 10.07 0.83 58.80
C ALA A 18 10.57 0.02 57.59
N LEU A 19 10.89 -1.27 57.80
CA LEU A 19 11.25 -2.19 56.72
C LEU A 19 10.10 -2.40 55.74
N LEU A 20 8.87 -2.52 56.23
CA LEU A 20 7.69 -2.68 55.37
C LEU A 20 7.47 -1.43 54.50
N PHE A 21 7.62 -0.24 55.07
CA PHE A 21 7.59 1.02 54.30
C PHE A 21 8.71 1.10 53.27
N LEU A 22 9.93 0.70 53.63
CA LEU A 22 11.07 0.67 52.69
C LEU A 22 10.80 -0.25 51.50
N VAL A 23 10.31 -1.46 51.77
CA VAL A 23 9.96 -2.44 50.73
C VAL A 23 8.81 -1.93 49.86
N SER A 24 7.76 -1.36 50.46
CA SER A 24 6.65 -0.75 49.73
C SER A 24 7.13 0.39 48.82
N TYR A 25 8.05 1.22 49.30
CA TYR A 25 8.63 2.33 48.52
C TYR A 25 9.47 1.83 47.34
N LEU A 26 10.26 0.79 47.54
CA LEU A 26 11.03 0.14 46.47
C LEU A 26 10.12 -0.46 45.39
N LEU A 27 9.06 -1.17 45.80
CA LEU A 27 8.08 -1.74 44.88
C LEU A 27 7.35 -0.66 44.08
N PHE A 28 6.96 0.44 44.74
CA PHE A 28 6.34 1.57 44.06
C PHE A 28 7.26 2.21 43.02
N THR A 29 8.52 2.46 43.39
CA THR A 29 9.53 3.05 42.49
C THR A 29 9.81 2.16 41.29
N LEU A 30 9.95 0.84 41.50
CA LEU A 30 10.18 -0.13 40.42
C LEU A 30 9.00 -0.17 39.45
N THR A 31 7.77 -0.24 39.98
CA THR A 31 6.54 -0.25 39.17
C THR A 31 6.40 1.02 38.34
N SER A 32 6.70 2.19 38.94
CA SER A 32 6.66 3.47 38.23
C SER A 32 7.71 3.55 37.12
N SER A 33 8.90 3.01 37.35
CA SER A 33 10.00 3.00 36.37
C SER A 33 9.65 2.15 35.15
N VAL A 34 9.09 0.95 35.35
CA VAL A 34 8.70 0.04 34.26
C VAL A 34 7.58 0.65 33.42
N TYR A 35 6.60 1.30 34.05
CA TYR A 35 5.50 1.94 33.32
C TYR A 35 5.97 3.10 32.45
N LYS A 36 6.93 3.91 32.94
CA LYS A 36 7.53 5.01 32.16
C LYS A 36 8.36 4.51 30.98
N SER A 37 9.12 3.42 31.16
CA SER A 37 9.92 2.82 30.09
C SER A 37 9.05 2.39 28.91
N HIS A 38 7.94 1.69 29.18
CA HIS A 38 7.04 1.24 28.11
C HIS A 38 6.42 2.39 27.31
N GLN A 39 6.05 3.49 27.96
CA GLN A 39 5.54 4.65 27.22
C GLN A 39 6.63 5.27 26.34
N LEU A 40 7.86 5.37 26.85
CA LEU A 40 8.99 5.86 26.08
C LEU A 40 9.27 5.00 24.84
N ASP A 41 9.25 3.67 24.99
CA ASP A 41 9.47 2.73 23.88
C ASP A 41 8.40 2.86 22.79
N VAL A 42 7.13 3.06 23.18
CA VAL A 42 6.04 3.32 22.24
C VAL A 42 6.26 4.63 21.48
N HIS A 43 6.69 5.69 22.17
CA HIS A 43 6.99 6.96 21.52
C HIS A 43 8.16 6.84 20.54
N ILE A 44 9.23 6.14 20.93
CA ILE A 44 10.39 5.87 20.06
C ILE A 44 9.94 5.11 18.81
N SER A 45 9.19 4.02 18.98
CA SER A 45 8.69 3.21 17.86
C SER A 45 7.79 4.03 16.92
N ASN A 46 6.93 4.91 17.46
CA ASN A 46 6.10 5.79 16.64
C ASN A 46 6.93 6.81 15.86
N PHE A 47 7.96 7.41 16.48
CA PHE A 47 8.83 8.35 15.77
C PHE A 47 9.68 7.66 14.71
N GLU A 48 10.17 6.45 14.95
CA GLU A 48 10.89 5.65 13.95
C GLU A 48 9.99 5.30 12.76
N ALA A 49 8.76 4.87 13.02
CA ALA A 49 7.79 4.57 11.97
C ALA A 49 7.44 5.81 11.13
N GLU A 50 7.28 6.97 11.77
CA GLU A 50 6.99 8.22 11.08
C GLU A 50 8.18 8.68 10.22
N ASN A 51 9.41 8.56 10.73
CA ASN A 51 10.61 8.86 9.94
C ASN A 51 10.71 7.96 8.71
N ALA A 52 10.49 6.65 8.86
CA ALA A 52 10.52 5.71 7.74
C ALA A 52 9.45 6.05 6.67
N ARG A 53 8.25 6.44 7.11
CA ARG A 53 7.16 6.90 6.23
C ARG A 53 7.54 8.15 5.44
N ILE A 54 8.13 9.14 6.12
CA ILE A 54 8.58 10.39 5.48
C ILE A 54 9.70 10.13 4.48
N GLU A 55 10.66 9.25 4.81
CA GLU A 55 11.75 8.90 3.91
C GLU A 55 11.24 8.20 2.62
N GLU A 56 10.26 7.31 2.76
CA GLU A 56 9.59 6.70 1.60
C GLU A 56 8.82 7.72 0.76
N GLU A 57 8.15 8.69 1.40
CA GLU A 57 7.45 9.77 0.69
C GLU A 57 8.43 10.65 -0.08
N ILE A 58 9.59 10.99 0.51
CA ILE A 58 10.66 11.74 -0.16
C ILE A 58 11.16 10.97 -1.38
N ARG A 59 11.44 9.67 -1.25
CA ARG A 59 11.89 8.82 -2.36
C ARG A 59 10.87 8.82 -3.51
N THR A 60 9.60 8.58 -3.18
CA THR A 60 8.52 8.52 -4.17
C THR A 60 8.35 9.85 -4.91
N LYS A 61 8.32 10.97 -4.19
CA LYS A 61 8.24 12.30 -4.80
C LYS A 61 9.47 12.63 -5.64
N SER A 62 10.65 12.19 -5.22
CA SER A 62 11.88 12.36 -6.00
C SER A 62 11.81 11.60 -7.31
N ASP A 63 11.29 10.38 -7.31
CA ASP A 63 11.11 9.57 -8.54
C ASP A 63 10.09 10.21 -9.48
N GLU A 64 8.97 10.72 -8.96
CA GLU A 64 7.99 11.49 -9.73
C GLU A 64 8.59 12.74 -10.36
N LEU A 65 9.38 13.50 -9.61
CA LEU A 65 10.12 14.65 -10.14
C LEU A 65 11.10 14.23 -11.22
N GLY A 66 11.80 13.11 -11.05
CA GLY A 66 12.66 12.54 -12.08
C GLY A 66 11.90 12.27 -13.38
N TYR A 67 10.70 11.68 -13.29
CA TYR A 67 9.84 11.45 -14.44
C TYR A 67 9.38 12.77 -15.11
N TYR A 68 8.94 13.76 -14.35
CA TYR A 68 8.50 15.04 -14.92
C TYR A 68 9.63 15.85 -15.56
N ASN A 69 10.87 15.65 -15.13
CA ASN A 69 12.05 16.23 -15.75
C ASN A 69 12.61 15.39 -16.91
N SER A 70 12.06 14.21 -17.17
CA SER A 70 12.55 13.33 -18.23
C SER A 70 12.14 13.82 -19.63
N ASP A 71 12.99 13.53 -20.62
CA ASP A 71 12.72 13.83 -22.03
C ASP A 71 11.40 13.19 -22.50
N ALA A 72 11.06 12.00 -21.98
CA ALA A 72 9.81 11.31 -22.30
C ALA A 72 8.57 12.10 -21.86
N TYR A 73 8.60 12.75 -20.69
CA TYR A 73 7.51 13.60 -20.24
C TYR A 73 7.42 14.88 -21.06
N ILE A 74 8.56 15.52 -21.35
CA ILE A 74 8.63 16.70 -22.21
C ILE A 74 8.05 16.39 -23.60
N GLU A 75 8.45 15.27 -24.19
CA GLU A 75 7.98 14.81 -25.49
C GLU A 75 6.48 14.50 -25.46
N LYS A 76 5.99 13.82 -24.43
CA LYS A 76 4.55 13.56 -24.25
C LYS A 76 3.75 14.86 -24.25
N ILE A 77 4.19 15.85 -23.48
CA ILE A 77 3.51 17.15 -23.38
C ILE A 77 3.61 17.94 -24.69
N ALA A 78 4.78 17.93 -25.34
CA ALA A 78 4.97 18.55 -26.65
C ALA A 78 4.04 17.94 -27.72
N LYS A 79 3.93 16.61 -27.77
CA LYS A 79 3.03 15.89 -28.68
C LYS A 79 1.56 16.19 -28.38
N GLN A 80 1.17 16.12 -27.10
CA GLN A 80 -0.23 16.29 -26.70
C GLN A 80 -0.73 17.73 -26.86
N ASN A 81 0.06 18.73 -26.46
CA ASN A 81 -0.40 20.11 -26.39
C ASN A 81 -0.04 20.94 -27.62
N LEU A 82 1.10 20.62 -28.26
CA LEU A 82 1.61 21.41 -29.38
C LEU A 82 1.51 20.65 -30.71
N GLY A 83 1.08 19.38 -30.69
CA GLY A 83 1.02 18.53 -31.88
C GLY A 83 2.38 18.33 -32.56
N LEU A 84 3.48 18.50 -31.80
CA LEU A 84 4.84 18.40 -32.34
C LEU A 84 5.19 16.94 -32.63
N VAL A 85 5.95 16.72 -33.70
CA VAL A 85 6.34 15.39 -34.18
C VAL A 85 7.83 15.41 -34.47
N ASN A 86 8.56 14.39 -34.03
CA ASN A 86 9.99 14.32 -34.26
C ASN A 86 10.31 13.95 -35.72
N PRO A 87 11.48 14.36 -36.25
CA PRO A 87 11.86 14.01 -37.62
C PRO A 87 11.97 12.49 -37.78
N GLY A 88 11.17 11.92 -38.69
CA GLY A 88 11.10 10.47 -38.95
C GLY A 88 9.92 9.75 -38.29
N GLU A 89 9.08 10.44 -37.52
CA GLU A 89 7.79 9.89 -37.04
C GLU A 89 6.66 10.13 -38.05
N GLU A 90 5.77 9.16 -38.21
CA GLU A 90 4.57 9.24 -39.06
C GLU A 90 3.32 9.45 -38.20
N VAL A 91 2.52 10.45 -38.55
CA VAL A 91 1.27 10.76 -37.84
C VAL A 91 0.11 10.06 -38.53
N ILE A 92 -0.59 9.20 -37.80
CA ILE A 92 -1.83 8.58 -38.25
C ILE A 92 -2.99 9.42 -37.71
N ILE A 93 -3.73 10.06 -38.61
CA ILE A 93 -4.98 10.75 -38.29
C ILE A 93 -6.11 9.77 -38.56
N ILE A 94 -6.93 9.49 -37.54
CA ILE A 94 -8.13 8.66 -37.67
C ILE A 94 -9.33 9.61 -37.78
N PRO A 95 -9.94 9.74 -38.97
CA PRO A 95 -11.16 10.52 -39.13
C PRO A 95 -12.27 10.04 -38.17
N ASN A 96 -12.95 10.97 -37.51
CA ASN A 96 -14.02 10.65 -36.54
C ASN A 96 -15.22 9.96 -37.20
N ASP A 97 -15.38 10.17 -38.50
CA ASP A 97 -16.34 9.51 -39.39
C ASP A 97 -16.13 7.99 -39.49
N ILE A 98 -14.98 7.46 -39.06
CA ILE A 98 -14.71 6.01 -38.94
C ILE A 98 -15.06 5.49 -37.53
N LEU A 99 -15.11 6.35 -36.52
CA LEU A 99 -15.41 5.97 -35.12
C LEU A 99 -16.91 5.80 -34.88
N ASP A 100 -17.76 6.41 -35.72
CA ASP A 100 -19.21 6.16 -35.75
C ASP A 100 -19.59 4.91 -36.59
N VAL A 101 -18.60 4.23 -37.19
CA VAL A 101 -18.78 2.97 -37.94
C VAL A 101 -18.77 1.76 -36.99
N GLU A 102 -19.36 1.88 -35.80
CA GLU A 102 -19.85 0.69 -35.08
C GLU A 102 -21.22 0.22 -35.59
N SER A 103 -21.81 0.90 -36.59
CA SER A 103 -23.16 0.57 -37.08
C SER A 103 -23.31 0.31 -38.58
N SER A 104 -22.24 0.34 -39.39
CA SER A 104 -22.36 0.02 -40.81
C SER A 104 -21.06 -0.43 -41.47
N TYR A 105 -20.58 -1.63 -41.14
CA TYR A 105 -19.76 -2.41 -42.09
C TYR A 105 -20.63 -3.51 -42.70
N GLY A 106 -21.54 -3.06 -43.56
CA GLY A 106 -22.24 -3.91 -44.52
C GLY A 106 -21.30 -4.31 -45.65
N ASP A 107 -20.77 -5.51 -45.53
CA ASP A 107 -20.72 -6.55 -46.56
C ASP A 107 -20.45 -6.09 -48.01
N ASN A 108 -19.23 -6.30 -48.50
CA ASN A 108 -18.94 -6.65 -49.89
C ASN A 108 -17.51 -7.22 -50.03
N VAL A 109 -17.20 -8.32 -49.34
CA VAL A 109 -16.13 -9.24 -49.79
C VAL A 109 -16.53 -10.67 -49.45
N GLY A 110 -16.89 -11.43 -50.48
CA GLY A 110 -16.64 -12.87 -50.57
C GLY A 110 -17.54 -13.78 -49.74
N THR A 111 -18.51 -14.39 -50.42
CA THR A 111 -19.30 -15.53 -49.96
C THR A 111 -18.43 -16.63 -49.35
N VAL A 112 -18.45 -16.76 -48.02
CA VAL A 112 -18.19 -18.02 -47.32
C VAL A 112 -19.38 -18.29 -46.41
N SER A 113 -20.18 -19.28 -46.79
CA SER A 113 -21.31 -19.78 -45.99
C SER A 113 -20.84 -20.20 -44.60
N GLY A 114 -21.38 -19.54 -43.57
CA GLY A 114 -21.11 -19.86 -42.17
C GLY A 114 -21.90 -18.98 -41.21
N SER A 115 -23.20 -19.25 -41.11
CA SER A 115 -24.20 -18.70 -40.17
C SER A 115 -23.67 -17.97 -38.93
N ASN A 116 -24.16 -16.72 -38.76
CA ASN A 116 -23.99 -15.77 -37.65
C ASN A 116 -24.24 -16.35 -36.25
N SER A 117 -23.34 -17.21 -35.78
CA SER A 117 -23.42 -17.89 -34.49
C SER A 117 -22.51 -17.25 -33.44
N TYR A 118 -22.07 -16.00 -33.64
CA TYR A 118 -21.09 -15.32 -32.78
C TYR A 118 -21.61 -14.01 -32.17
N GLU A 119 -22.61 -13.38 -32.79
CA GLU A 119 -23.18 -12.11 -32.34
C GLU A 119 -24.10 -12.26 -31.11
N SER A 120 -24.67 -13.45 -30.89
CA SER A 120 -25.57 -13.72 -29.76
C SER A 120 -24.87 -14.23 -28.50
N LEU A 121 -23.55 -14.44 -28.53
CA LEU A 121 -22.80 -15.00 -27.40
C LEU A 121 -22.24 -13.88 -26.53
N ASN A 122 -22.33 -14.09 -25.22
CA ASN A 122 -21.69 -13.17 -24.28
C ASN A 122 -20.15 -13.25 -24.42
N ASN A 123 -19.47 -12.19 -23.98
CA ASN A 123 -18.01 -12.10 -24.12
C ASN A 123 -17.28 -13.34 -23.59
N PRO A 124 -17.56 -13.87 -22.38
CA PRO A 124 -16.90 -15.09 -21.88
C PRO A 124 -17.04 -16.31 -22.80
N GLN A 125 -18.23 -16.53 -23.38
CA GLN A 125 -18.47 -17.65 -24.28
C GLN A 125 -17.72 -17.49 -25.61
N ARG A 126 -17.60 -16.25 -26.11
CA ARG A 126 -16.80 -15.96 -27.31
C ARG A 126 -15.33 -16.32 -27.10
N TRP A 127 -14.75 -15.93 -25.97
CA TRP A 127 -13.38 -16.28 -25.60
C TRP A 127 -13.18 -17.78 -25.46
N TRP A 128 -14.13 -18.46 -24.82
CA TRP A 128 -14.07 -19.92 -24.67
C TRP A 128 -14.06 -20.62 -26.04
N LYS A 129 -14.94 -20.22 -26.95
CA LYS A 129 -14.99 -20.78 -28.30
C LYS A 129 -13.69 -20.49 -29.06
N PHE A 130 -13.17 -19.27 -28.99
CA PHE A 130 -11.92 -18.90 -29.65
C PHE A 130 -10.72 -19.77 -29.20
N PHE A 131 -10.59 -20.01 -27.90
CA PHE A 131 -9.45 -20.77 -27.36
C PHE A 131 -9.59 -22.28 -27.51
N PHE A 132 -10.81 -22.82 -27.57
CA PHE A 132 -11.03 -24.26 -27.46
C PHE A 132 -11.75 -24.90 -28.65
N ASP A 133 -12.31 -24.12 -29.58
CA ASP A 133 -12.90 -24.61 -30.83
C ASP A 133 -11.87 -24.57 -31.97
N THR A 134 -10.73 -25.23 -31.77
CA THR A 134 -9.79 -25.53 -32.86
C THR A 134 -10.18 -26.88 -33.47
N LYS A 135 -11.11 -26.85 -34.42
CA LYS A 135 -11.13 -27.85 -35.49
C LYS A 135 -10.71 -27.15 -36.79
N ARG A 136 -9.42 -27.32 -37.11
CA ARG A 136 -8.90 -27.15 -38.48
C ARG A 136 -9.14 -28.42 -39.27
#